data_AF-A0A1Y3BV78-F1
#
_entry.id   AF-A0A1Y3BV78-F1
#
_cell.length_a   1.000
_cell.length_b   1.000
_cell.length_c   1.000
_cell.angle_alpha   90.00
_cell.angle_beta   90.00
_cell.angle_gamma   90.00
#
_symmetry.space_group_name_H-M   'P 1'
#
loop_
_entity.id
_entity.type
_entity.pdbx_description
1 polymer ?
#
loop_
_entity_poly.entity_id
_entity_poly.type
_entity_poly.pdbx_seq_one_letter_code
_entity_poly.pdbx_strand_id
1 'polypeptide(L)'
;MELAAQFYQTMEMAEESANYCLKSLRYQYPLLNTKWTKVDHIDWALNMATLSQYFVGKNHFESACHMMASARKVLNETDEQIKQKETDSFNKAHADLDIIEVKYCLSIFDESRESMDK
;
A
#
# COMPACT_ATOMS: atom_id res chain seq x y z
N MET A 1 6.55 0.00 14.16
CA MET A 1 5.93 0.59 12.95
C MET A 1 4.41 0.66 13.07
N GLU A 2 3.79 -0.25 13.83
CA GLU A 2 2.32 -0.33 14.03
C GLU A 2 1.73 0.72 14.98
N LEU A 3 2.50 1.23 15.95
CA LEU A 3 1.97 2.11 17.01
C LEU A 3 1.45 3.46 16.50
N ALA A 4 2.07 4.09 15.51
CA ALA A 4 1.63 5.41 15.05
C ALA A 4 0.38 5.35 14.15
N ALA A 5 0.32 4.37 13.23
CA ALA A 5 -0.84 4.18 12.36
C ALA A 5 -2.09 3.77 13.15
N GLN A 6 -1.94 2.87 14.13
CA GLN A 6 -3.02 2.48 15.03
C GLN A 6 -3.45 3.63 15.96
N PHE A 7 -2.52 4.46 16.44
CA PHE A 7 -2.81 5.59 17.34
C PHE A 7 -3.54 6.75 16.67
N TYR A 8 -3.29 7.04 15.39
CA TYR A 8 -4.04 8.08 14.68
C TYR A 8 -5.39 7.60 14.12
N GLN A 9 -5.55 6.30 13.88
CA GLN A 9 -6.84 5.72 13.51
C GLN A 9 -7.86 5.85 14.66
N THR A 10 -7.41 5.90 15.92
CA THR A 10 -8.21 6.16 17.12
C THR A 10 -8.47 7.65 17.40
N MET A 11 -7.84 8.60 16.69
CA MET A 11 -7.92 10.04 16.99
C MET A 11 -8.62 10.89 15.92
N GLU A 12 -9.39 10.30 14.99
CA GLU A 12 -10.09 11.00 13.89
C GLU A 12 -9.19 11.80 12.91
N MET A 13 -7.87 11.80 13.12
CA MET A 13 -6.85 12.46 12.26
C MET A 13 -6.31 11.50 11.20
N ALA A 14 -7.23 10.94 10.41
CA ALA A 14 -6.90 9.92 9.42
C ALA A 14 -5.97 10.44 8.31
N GLU A 15 -6.04 11.74 8.00
CA GLU A 15 -5.23 12.36 6.95
C GLU A 15 -3.78 12.57 7.38
N GLU A 16 -3.55 13.04 8.59
CA GLU A 16 -2.22 13.19 9.17
C GLU A 16 -1.55 11.82 9.32
N SER A 17 -2.31 10.81 9.76
CA SER A 17 -1.84 9.42 9.80
C SER A 17 -1.33 8.94 8.45
N ALA A 18 -2.15 9.11 7.40
CA ALA A 18 -1.81 8.69 6.04
C ALA A 18 -0.57 9.42 5.52
N ASN A 19 -0.46 10.72 5.79
CA ASN A 19 0.71 11.52 5.40
C ASN A 19 2.00 11.09 6.13
N TYR A 20 1.91 10.80 7.43
CA TYR A 20 3.05 10.26 8.18
C TYR A 20 3.44 8.85 7.71
N CYS A 21 2.46 7.99 7.43
CA CYS A 21 2.69 6.66 6.86
C CYS A 21 3.42 6.78 5.52
N LEU A 22 2.94 7.64 4.61
CA LEU A 22 3.57 7.87 3.31
C LEU A 22 5.01 8.37 3.45
N LYS A 23 5.24 9.34 4.33
CA LYS A 23 6.60 9.85 4.61
C LYS A 23 7.51 8.72 5.10
N SER A 24 7.05 7.91 6.05
CA SER A 24 7.83 6.78 6.57
C SER A 24 8.18 5.77 5.48
N LEU A 25 7.19 5.37 4.66
CA LEU A 25 7.41 4.44 3.55
C LEU A 25 8.41 4.99 2.53
N ARG A 26 8.36 6.30 2.22
CA ARG A 26 9.33 6.97 1.35
C ARG A 26 10.74 6.97 1.93
N TYR A 27 10.91 7.14 3.24
CA TYR A 27 12.22 7.00 3.90
C TYR A 27 12.74 5.57 3.89
N GLN A 28 11.85 4.58 3.97
CA GLN A 28 12.22 3.16 3.94
C GLN A 28 12.57 2.66 2.54
N TYR A 29 11.96 3.21 1.50
CA TYR A 29 12.19 2.80 0.12
C TYR A 29 13.67 2.71 -0.31
N PRO A 30 14.53 3.73 -0.10
CA PRO A 30 15.95 3.62 -0.46
C PRO A 30 16.72 2.60 0.40
N LEU A 31 16.16 2.20 1.54
CA LEU A 31 16.77 1.25 2.46
C LEU A 31 16.46 -0.21 2.13
N LEU A 32 15.43 -0.49 1.31
CA LEU A 32 14.98 -1.84 0.93
C LEU A 32 16.13 -2.72 0.41
N ASN A 33 17.03 -2.13 -0.38
CA ASN A 33 18.16 -2.83 -1.01
C ASN A 33 19.49 -2.64 -0.26
N THR A 34 19.45 -2.14 0.98
CA THR A 34 20.65 -1.86 1.76
C THR A 34 20.89 -2.93 2.82
N LYS A 35 22.16 -3.20 3.13
CA LYS A 35 22.54 -4.12 4.22
C LYS A 35 22.40 -3.48 5.61
N TRP A 36 22.16 -2.18 5.67
CA TRP A 36 22.19 -1.38 6.91
C TRP A 36 20.93 -1.56 7.75
N THR A 37 19.78 -1.77 7.11
CA THR A 37 18.50 -1.99 7.77
C THR A 37 17.71 -3.02 7.00
N LYS A 38 17.24 -4.06 7.70
CA LYS A 38 16.30 -5.03 7.12
C LYS A 38 14.91 -4.41 7.06
N VAL A 39 14.61 -3.77 5.94
CA VAL A 39 13.22 -3.45 5.57
C VAL A 39 12.68 -4.68 4.85
N ASP A 40 11.55 -5.18 5.32
CA ASP A 40 10.87 -6.29 4.69
C ASP A 40 10.10 -5.79 3.46
N HIS A 41 10.35 -6.41 2.29
CA HIS A 41 9.73 -6.01 1.03
C HIS A 41 8.23 -6.30 1.02
N ILE A 42 7.81 -7.43 1.61
CA ILE A 42 6.41 -7.86 1.67
C ILE A 42 5.62 -6.90 2.57
N ASP A 43 6.13 -6.62 3.77
CA ASP A 43 5.48 -5.68 4.70
C ASP A 43 5.43 -4.26 4.14
N TRP A 44 6.52 -3.80 3.50
CA TRP A 44 6.53 -2.48 2.87
C TRP A 44 5.48 -2.39 1.77
N ALA A 45 5.38 -3.40 0.91
CA ALA A 45 4.42 -3.44 -0.18
C ALA A 45 2.97 -3.45 0.35
N LEU A 46 2.67 -4.27 1.36
CA LEU A 46 1.33 -4.34 1.96
C LEU A 46 0.93 -3.02 2.65
N ASN A 47 1.88 -2.35 3.32
CA ASN A 47 1.62 -1.05 3.92
C ASN A 47 1.35 0.02 2.85
N MET A 48 2.10 0.02 1.74
CA MET A 48 1.86 0.93 0.62
C MET A 48 0.51 0.66 -0.07
N ALA A 49 0.13 -0.61 -0.23
CA ALA A 49 -1.16 -1.02 -0.79
C ALA A 49 -2.35 -0.74 0.15
N THR A 50 -2.13 -0.77 1.47
CA THR A 50 -3.15 -0.36 2.44
C THR A 50 -3.34 1.15 2.40
N LEU A 51 -2.24 1.91 2.26
CA LEU A 51 -2.30 3.35 2.11
C LEU A 51 -3.02 3.77 0.82
N SER A 52 -2.84 3.03 -0.29
CA SER A 52 -3.58 3.33 -1.53
C SER A 52 -5.09 3.28 -1.32
N GLN A 53 -5.61 2.29 -0.58
CA GLN A 53 -7.04 2.17 -0.27
C GLN A 53 -7.58 3.38 0.51
N TYR A 54 -6.77 3.97 1.40
CA TYR A 54 -7.13 5.21 2.08
C TYR A 54 -7.31 6.36 1.08
N PHE A 55 -6.37 6.51 0.13
CA PHE A 55 -6.45 7.56 -0.92
C PHE A 55 -7.63 7.32 -1.89
N VAL A 56 -7.97 6.06 -2.17
CA VAL A 56 -9.20 5.71 -2.93
C VAL A 56 -10.44 6.24 -2.20
N GLY A 57 -10.57 6.00 -0.90
CA GLY A 57 -11.69 6.50 -0.09
C GLY A 57 -11.77 8.03 0.02
N LYS A 58 -10.76 8.75 -0.47
CA LYS A 58 -10.72 10.23 -0.58
C LYS A 58 -10.82 10.72 -2.03
N ASN A 59 -11.17 9.85 -2.98
CA ASN A 59 -11.25 10.12 -4.41
C ASN A 59 -9.91 10.59 -5.04
N HIS A 60 -8.78 10.30 -4.38
CA HIS A 60 -7.44 10.59 -4.89
C HIS A 60 -6.91 9.43 -5.73
N PHE A 61 -7.61 9.09 -6.82
CA PHE A 61 -7.37 7.87 -7.61
C PHE A 61 -6.00 7.82 -8.29
N GLU A 62 -5.45 8.95 -8.73
CA GLU A 62 -4.10 9.01 -9.33
C GLU A 62 -3.02 8.64 -8.32
N SER A 63 -3.08 9.24 -7.12
CA SER A 63 -2.17 8.93 -6.02
C SER A 63 -2.26 7.46 -5.61
N ALA A 64 -3.48 6.93 -5.48
CA ALA A 64 -3.70 5.53 -5.16
C ALA A 64 -3.12 4.58 -6.23
N CYS A 65 -3.27 4.92 -7.51
CA CYS A 65 -2.69 4.15 -8.62
C CYS A 65 -1.16 4.07 -8.51
N HIS A 66 -0.49 5.20 -8.30
CA HIS A 66 0.96 5.23 -8.13
C HIS A 66 1.43 4.41 -6.92
N MET A 67 0.68 4.44 -5.82
CA MET A 67 0.97 3.64 -4.62
C MET A 67 0.85 2.14 -4.90
N MET A 68 -0.22 1.69 -5.57
CA MET A 68 -0.39 0.27 -5.93
C MET A 68 0.71 -0.20 -6.89
N ALA A 69 1.06 0.59 -7.90
CA ALA A 69 2.15 0.27 -8.82
C ALA A 69 3.50 0.17 -8.08
N SER A 70 3.73 1.04 -7.10
CA SER A 70 4.94 0.99 -6.26
C SER A 70 4.97 -0.25 -5.37
N ALA A 71 3.85 -0.59 -4.74
CA ALA A 71 3.70 -1.82 -3.95
C ALA A 71 3.97 -3.07 -4.79
N ARG A 72 3.37 -3.16 -5.99
CA ARG A 72 3.56 -4.27 -6.94
C ARG A 72 5.02 -4.42 -7.34
N LYS A 73 5.67 -3.30 -7.66
CA LYS A 73 7.07 -3.30 -8.06
C LYS A 73 7.96 -3.84 -6.94
N VAL A 74 7.83 -3.31 -5.72
CA VAL A 74 8.65 -3.75 -4.57
C VAL A 74 8.40 -5.22 -4.23
N LEU A 75 7.14 -5.67 -4.27
CA LEU A 75 6.81 -7.07 -4.05
C LEU A 75 7.51 -7.96 -5.08
N ASN A 76 7.46 -7.61 -6.37
CA ASN A 76 8.14 -8.37 -7.43
C ASN A 76 9.67 -8.38 -7.29
N GLU A 77 10.26 -7.30 -6.76
CA GLU A 77 11.69 -7.15 -6.50
C GLU A 77 12.18 -7.93 -5.26
N THR A 78 11.28 -8.54 -4.48
CA THR A 78 11.65 -9.40 -3.35
C THR A 78 12.64 -10.49 -3.79
N ASP A 79 13.72 -10.68 -3.01
CA ASP A 79 14.76 -11.67 -3.29
C ASP A 79 14.17 -13.08 -3.41
N GLU A 80 14.64 -13.85 -4.39
CA GLU A 80 14.14 -15.20 -4.67
C GLU A 80 14.31 -16.16 -3.48
N GLN A 81 15.36 -16.00 -2.68
CA GLN A 81 15.57 -16.78 -1.46
C GLN A 81 14.51 -16.47 -0.40
N ILE A 82 14.09 -15.20 -0.31
CA ILE A 82 13.03 -14.76 0.59
C ILE A 82 11.69 -15.29 0.07
N LYS A 83 11.43 -15.17 -1.23
CA LYS A 83 10.22 -15.73 -1.86
C LYS A 83 10.07 -17.21 -1.57
N GLN A 84 11.13 -18.00 -1.70
CA GLN A 84 11.07 -19.44 -1.40
C GLN A 84 10.85 -19.72 0.08
N LYS A 85 11.54 -19.00 0.96
CA LYS A 85 11.42 -19.16 2.41
C LYS A 85 10.03 -18.76 2.93
N GLU A 86 9.44 -17.72 2.34
CA GLU A 86 8.19 -17.10 2.78
C GLU A 86 7.12 -17.18 1.68
N THR A 87 7.10 -18.33 0.98
CA THR A 87 6.24 -18.55 -0.21
C THR A 87 4.78 -18.24 0.08
N ASP A 88 4.25 -18.69 1.22
CA ASP A 88 2.85 -18.47 1.59
C ASP A 88 2.54 -16.98 1.82
N SER A 89 3.42 -16.27 2.53
CA SER A 89 3.28 -14.83 2.77
C SER A 89 3.38 -14.04 1.48
N PHE A 90 4.32 -14.40 0.59
CA PHE A 90 4.51 -13.77 -0.70
C PHE A 90 3.29 -13.96 -1.61
N ASN A 91 2.78 -15.18 -1.72
CA ASN A 91 1.59 -15.50 -2.52
C ASN A 91 0.34 -14.80 -1.97
N LYS A 92 0.19 -14.79 -0.65
CA LYS A 92 -0.91 -14.06 0.00
C LYS A 92 -0.81 -12.56 -0.29
N ALA A 93 0.36 -11.96 -0.19
CA ALA A 93 0.55 -10.55 -0.48
C ALA A 93 0.23 -10.21 -1.94
N HIS A 94 0.56 -11.09 -2.88
CA HIS A 94 0.15 -10.96 -4.28
C HIS A 94 -1.37 -10.97 -4.44
N ALA A 95 -2.04 -11.96 -3.84
CA ALA A 95 -3.50 -12.08 -3.89
C ALA A 95 -4.20 -10.88 -3.23
N ASP A 96 -3.69 -10.42 -2.09
CA ASP A 96 -4.20 -9.22 -1.41
C ASP A 96 -4.08 -7.99 -2.31
N LEU A 97 -2.95 -7.83 -3.02
CA LEU A 97 -2.75 -6.72 -3.94
C LEU A 97 -3.67 -6.80 -5.17
N ASP A 98 -3.89 -8.00 -5.71
CA ASP A 98 -4.85 -8.22 -6.80
C ASP A 98 -6.28 -7.82 -6.38
N ILE A 99 -6.69 -8.19 -5.17
CA ILE A 99 -7.99 -7.80 -4.60
C ILE A 99 -8.09 -6.27 -4.48
N ILE A 100 -7.02 -5.61 -4.03
CA ILE A 100 -6.98 -4.15 -3.86
C ILE A 100 -7.12 -3.44 -5.22
N GLU A 101 -6.43 -3.92 -6.25
CA GLU A 101 -6.51 -3.37 -7.61
C GLU A 101 -7.93 -3.55 -8.20
N VAL A 102 -8.57 -4.70 -7.96
CA VAL A 102 -9.98 -4.91 -8.35
C VAL A 102 -10.90 -3.92 -7.64
N LYS A 103 -10.73 -3.73 -6.32
CA LYS A 103 -11.52 -2.75 -5.55
C LYS A 103 -11.31 -1.33 -6.06
N TYR A 104 -10.09 -0.95 -6.40
CA TYR A 104 -9.78 0.34 -7.00
C TYR A 104 -10.58 0.58 -8.29
N CYS A 105 -10.58 -0.40 -9.21
CA CYS A 105 -11.35 -0.31 -10.45
C CYS A 105 -12.85 -0.16 -10.17
N LEU A 106 -13.40 -0.93 -9.22
CA LEU A 106 -14.81 -0.81 -8.82
C LEU A 106 -15.12 0.58 -8.25
N SER A 107 -14.25 1.14 -7.41
CA SER A 107 -14.42 2.49 -6.86
C SER A 107 -14.41 3.58 -7.94
N ILE A 108 -13.59 3.44 -8.99
CA ILE A 108 -13.64 4.35 -10.14
C ILE A 108 -14.97 4.23 -10.87
N PHE A 109 -15.44 3.00 -11.12
CA PHE A 109 -16.72 2.79 -11.79
C PHE A 109 -17.89 3.37 -10.99
N ASP A 110 -17.89 3.21 -9.67
CA ASP A 110 -18.91 3.76 -8.79
C ASP A 110 -18.89 5.30 -8.81
N GLU A 111 -17.73 5.93 -8.64
CA GLU A 111 -17.61 7.40 -8.72
C GLU A 111 -18.00 7.93 -10.12
N SER A 112 -17.60 7.22 -11.18
CA SER A 112 -17.99 7.60 -12.55
C SER A 112 -19.50 7.51 -12.75
N ARG A 113 -20.17 6.52 -12.16
CA ARG A 113 -21.63 6.38 -12.21
C ARG A 113 -22.31 7.53 -11.47
N GLU A 114 -21.87 7.81 -10.24
CA GLU A 114 -22.40 8.91 -9.43
C GLU A 114 -22.22 10.29 -10.06
N SER A 115 -21.15 10.48 -10.84
CA SER A 115 -20.91 11.72 -11.60
C SER A 115 -21.89 11.90 -12.76
N MET A 116 -22.38 10.80 -13.37
CA MET A 116 -23.36 10.86 -14.47
C MET A 116 -24.80 11.09 -14.01
N ASP A 117 -25.11 10.75 -12.75
CA ASP A 117 -26.44 10.92 -12.15
C ASP A 117 -26.66 12.33 -11.56
N LYS A 118 -25.67 13.23 -11.62
CA LYS A 118 -25.71 14.62 -11.17
C LYS A 118 -25.94 15.60 -12.33
#